data_AF-A0A645C7H4-F1
#
_entry.id   AF-A0A645C7H4-F1
#
_cell.length_a   1.000
_cell.length_b   1.000
_cell.length_c   1.000
_cell.angle_alpha   90.00
_cell.angle_beta   90.00
_cell.angle_gamma   90.00
#
_symmetry.space_group_name_H-M   'P 1'
#
loop_
_entity.id
_entity.type
_entity.pdbx_description
1 polymer ?
#
loop_
_entity_poly.entity_id
_entity_poly.type
_entity_poly.pdbx_seq_one_letter_code
_entity_poly.pdbx_strand_id
1 'polypeptide(L)' 'MAHVLGDKYNIMVRAGLHCAPCAHEIIGTKERGTVRVSMGYFNEKEEIDKLAYALNNL' A
#
# COMPACT_ATOMS: atom_id res chain seq x y z
N MET A 1 -2.01 -8.97 -0.26
CA MET A 1 -1.74 -7.92 0.75
C MET A 1 -2.78 -6.82 0.75
N ALA A 2 -2.99 -6.06 -0.33
CA ALA A 2 -3.99 -4.96 -0.35
C ALA A 2 -5.41 -5.39 0.05
N HIS A 3 -5.89 -6.52 -0.48
CA HIS A 3 -7.17 -7.13 -0.10
C HIS A 3 -7.23 -7.49 1.40
N VAL A 4 -6.15 -8.04 1.95
CA VAL A 4 -6.07 -8.41 3.38
C VAL A 4 -6.13 -7.18 4.28
N LEU A 5 -5.42 -6.10 3.91
CA LEU A 5 -5.47 -4.82 4.62
C LEU A 5 -6.88 -4.21 4.59
N GLY A 6 -7.56 -4.29 3.45
CA GLY A 6 -8.94 -3.85 3.30
C GLY A 6 -9.88 -4.64 4.20
N ASP A 7 -9.90 -5.97 4.08
CA ASP A 7 -10.91 -6.79 4.76
C ASP A 7 -10.69 -6.91 6.26
N LYS A 8 -9.44 -7.14 6.69
CA LYS A 8 -9.14 -7.45 8.10
C LYS A 8 -8.93 -6.20 8.94
N TYR A 9 -8.37 -5.15 8.34
CA TYR A 9 -7.94 -3.95 9.08
C TYR A 9 -8.73 -2.70 8.69
N ASN A 10 -9.60 -2.78 7.67
CA ASN A 10 -10.30 -1.63 7.10
C ASN A 10 -9.32 -0.53 6.64
N ILE A 11 -8.25 -0.93 5.95
CA ILE A 11 -7.20 -0.05 5.44
C ILE A 11 -7.15 -0.16 3.92
N MET A 12 -7.44 0.95 3.24
CA MET A 12 -7.43 1.00 1.79
C MET A 12 -6.05 1.42 1.27
N VAL A 13 -5.47 0.57 0.42
CA VAL A 13 -4.22 0.83 -0.29
C VAL A 13 -4.36 0.43 -1.75
N ARG A 14 -3.50 0.94 -2.62
CA ARG A 14 -3.47 0.54 -4.04
C ARG A 14 -2.36 -0.47 -4.27
N ALA A 15 -2.64 -1.53 -5.03
CA ALA A 15 -1.64 -2.48 -5.50
C ALA A 15 -1.56 -2.48 -7.03
N GLY A 16 -0.39 -2.82 -7.56
CA GLY A 16 -0.15 -2.99 -9.00
C GLY A 16 0.98 -2.10 -9.51
N LEU A 17 0.89 -1.73 -10.79
CA LEU A 17 1.91 -0.92 -11.49
C LEU A 17 1.66 0.58 -11.44
N HIS A 18 0.53 1.02 -10.88
CA HIS A 18 0.16 2.44 -10.72
C HIS A 18 0.27 3.26 -12.01
N CYS A 19 -0.05 2.66 -13.15
CA CYS A 19 0.10 3.23 -14.50
C CYS A 19 1.54 3.66 -14.86
N ALA A 20 2.55 3.12 -14.18
CA ALA A 20 3.97 3.47 -14.37
C ALA A 20 4.86 2.24 -14.66
N PRO A 21 4.55 1.42 -15.69
CA PRO A 21 5.28 0.17 -15.96
C PRO A 21 6.78 0.39 -16.19
N CYS A 22 7.19 1.49 -16.82
CA CYS A 22 8.60 1.83 -17.04
C CYS A 22 9.35 2.07 -15.72
N ALA A 23 8.71 2.73 -14.73
CA ALA A 23 9.33 2.93 -13.42
C ALA A 23 9.47 1.59 -12.68
N HIS A 24 8.48 0.72 -12.79
CA HIS A 24 8.52 -0.64 -12.24
C HIS A 24 9.61 -1.52 -12.87
N GLU A 25 9.98 -1.28 -14.14
CA GLU A 25 11.11 -1.95 -14.80
C GLU A 25 12.45 -1.55 -14.16
N ILE A 26 12.65 -0.25 -13.93
CA ILE A 26 13.89 0.28 -13.33
C ILE A 26 14.09 -0.25 -11.91
N ILE A 27 13.03 -0.32 -11.11
CA ILE A 27 13.11 -0.76 -9.69
C ILE A 27 12.91 -2.28 -9.51
N GLY A 28 12.85 -3.06 -10.61
CA GLY A 28 12.77 -4.52 -10.55
C GLY A 28 11.43 -5.07 -10.02
N THR A 29 10.33 -4.39 -10.28
CA THR A 29 8.98 -4.77 -9.82
C THR A 29 7.95 -4.89 -10.95
N LYS A 30 8.36 -4.93 -12.23
CA LYS A 30 7.47 -5.01 -13.40
C LYS A 30 6.51 -6.21 -13.37
N GLU A 31 6.97 -7.38 -12.92
CA GLU A 31 6.17 -8.60 -12.90
C GLU A 31 5.16 -8.66 -11.73
N ARG A 32 5.48 -8.03 -10.60
CA ARG A 32 4.70 -8.15 -9.35
C ARG A 32 3.99 -6.86 -8.91
N GLY A 33 4.41 -5.71 -9.43
CA GLY A 33 4.00 -4.40 -8.96
C GLY A 33 4.45 -4.09 -7.54
N THR A 34 3.81 -3.09 -6.94
CA THR A 34 4.04 -2.70 -5.54
C THR A 34 2.71 -2.39 -4.86
N VAL A 35 2.73 -2.39 -3.53
CA VAL A 35 1.67 -1.76 -2.72
C VAL A 35 2.10 -0.32 -2.45
N ARG A 36 1.21 0.63 -2.75
CA ARG A 36 1.42 2.05 -2.51
C ARG A 36 0.43 2.54 -1.46
N VAL A 37 1.00 3.14 -0.41
CA VAL A 37 0.28 3.91 0.60
C VAL A 37 0.43 5.39 0.24
N SER A 38 -0.63 6.16 0.37
CA SER A 38 -0.62 7.59 0.09
C SER A 38 -1.38 8.31 1.20
N MET A 39 -0.73 9.26 1.85
CA MET A 39 -1.31 10.07 2.91
C MET A 39 -1.74 11.43 2.34
N GLY A 40 -2.88 11.94 2.79
CA GLY A 40 -3.40 13.27 2.49
C GLY A 40 -3.60 14.10 3.76
N TYR A 41 -4.06 15.34 3.60
CA TYR A 41 -4.24 16.29 4.70
C TYR A 41 -5.19 15.81 5.79
N PHE A 42 -6.18 14.99 5.43
CA PHE A 42 -7.18 14.47 6.37
C PHE A 42 -6.72 13.21 7.11
N ASN A 43 -5.52 12.71 6.83
CA ASN A 43 -5.03 11.55 7.55
C ASN A 43 -4.50 11.93 8.93
N GLU A 44 -4.84 11.11 9.91
CA GLU A 44 -4.39 11.25 11.29
C GLU A 44 -3.21 10.31 11.58
N LYS A 45 -2.41 10.65 12.60
CA LYS A 45 -1.24 9.84 12.99
C LYS A 45 -1.67 8.43 13.42
N GLU A 46 -2.80 8.34 14.08
CA GLU A 46 -3.43 7.11 14.57
C GLU A 46 -3.75 6.15 13.42
N GLU A 47 -4.16 6.67 12.26
CA GLU A 47 -4.40 5.85 11.06
C GLU A 47 -3.09 5.28 10.50
N ILE A 48 -2.01 6.06 10.56
CA ILE A 48 -0.67 5.62 10.14
C ILE A 48 -0.12 4.57 11.10
N ASP A 49 -0.31 4.76 12.40
CA ASP A 49 0.09 3.79 13.43
C ASP A 49 -0.69 2.47 13.27
N LYS A 50 -2.00 2.55 12.95
CA LYS A 50 -2.82 1.38 12.63
C LYS A 50 -2.32 0.64 11.40
N LEU A 51 -1.91 1.36 10.35
CA LEU A 51 -1.27 0.76 9.17
C LEU A 51 0.04 0.07 9.53
N ALA A 52 0.91 0.71 10.30
CA ALA A 52 2.18 0.11 10.73
C ALA A 52 1.96 -1.16 11.57
N TYR A 53 0.98 -1.15 12.49
CA TYR A 53 0.57 -2.33 13.23
C TYR A 53 0.08 -3.45 12.30
N ALA A 54 -0.81 -3.14 11.36
CA ALA A 54 -1.35 -4.12 10.42
C ALA A 54 -0.24 -4.76 9.56
N LEU A 55 0.72 -3.97 9.08
CA LEU A 55 1.86 -4.45 8.30
C LEU A 55 2.80 -5.38 9.08
N ASN A 56 2.97 -5.15 10.39
CA ASN A 56 3.79 -6.02 11.26
C ASN A 56 3.08 -7.32 11.67
N ASN A 57 1.75 -7.38 11.56
CA ASN A 57 0.94 -8.52 12.00
C ASN A 57 0.24 -9.23 10.82
N LEU A 58 0.83 -9.12 9.63
CA LEU A 58 0.27 -9.58 8.36
C LEU A 58 0.70 -11.00 8.00
#